data_AF-A0A7L5SZN7-F1
#
_entry.id   AF-A0A7L5SZN7-F1
#
_cell.length_a   1.000
_cell.length_b   1.000
_cell.length_c   1.000
_cell.angle_alpha   90.00
_cell.angle_beta   90.00
_cell.angle_gamma   90.00
#
_symmetry.space_group_name_H-M   'P 1'
#
loop_
_entity.id
_entity.type
_entity.pdbx_description
1 polymer ?
#
loop_
_entity_poly.entity_id
_entity_poly.type
_entity_poly.pdbx_seq_one_letter_code
_entity_poly.pdbx_strand_id
1 'polypeptide(L)'
;MKKTATRLADGRELIYYDARDDAARDAVDQRPLDPISTRSEIRHDRLLGDDVAVASHRQGRTYHPPADECPLCPSRDGRLSEIPASDYDVVVFENRFPSLAGDAGRCEVVCFTSDHDASFADLTAEQAALVLDAWTDRTAELAQLPSVEQVFCFENRGREIGVTLGHPHGQIYGYPFPTPRTRLMLRSAVEHRERTGRNLFDDVVAEERSDGSRIVLDGEHWTAFVPYAAHWPYEVHLYPKRRVPDLTALDDAARTEFPQMYLELLKRFDRIFGEGEPPTPYIAAWHQAPFGKGGEVSRADREEFALHLELFTIRRTSGKLKFLAGSESGMNVFINDVPPEAAAERLREVASK
;
A
#
# COMPACT_ATOMS: atom_id res chain seq x y z
N MET A 1 -21.05 -4.99 1.36
CA MET A 1 -19.86 -5.69 1.89
C MET A 1 -20.22 -6.39 3.18
N LYS A 2 -20.05 -7.71 3.22
CA LYS A 2 -20.16 -8.51 4.45
C LYS A 2 -18.76 -8.75 5.03
N LYS A 3 -18.57 -8.39 6.30
CA LYS A 3 -17.36 -8.67 7.08
C LYS A 3 -17.59 -9.90 7.95
N THR A 4 -16.75 -10.92 7.83
CA THR A 4 -16.80 -12.12 8.70
C THR A 4 -15.43 -12.37 9.31
N ALA A 5 -15.32 -12.24 10.63
CA ALA A 5 -14.10 -12.51 11.38
C ALA A 5 -14.10 -13.93 11.96
N THR A 6 -12.96 -14.60 11.89
CA THR A 6 -12.68 -15.92 12.45
C THR A 6 -11.22 -15.99 12.93
N ARG A 7 -10.76 -17.16 13.35
CA ARG A 7 -9.38 -17.40 13.80
C ARG A 7 -8.71 -18.51 13.03
N LEU A 8 -7.43 -18.32 12.75
CA LEU A 8 -6.53 -19.36 12.24
C LEU A 8 -6.17 -20.35 13.36
N ALA A 9 -5.64 -21.51 12.97
CA ALA A 9 -5.30 -22.60 13.89
C ALA A 9 -4.26 -22.18 14.96
N ASP A 10 -3.40 -21.21 14.63
CA ASP A 10 -2.40 -20.65 15.53
C ASP A 10 -2.89 -19.44 16.34
N GLY A 11 -4.19 -19.11 16.26
CA GLY A 11 -4.87 -18.08 17.04
C GLY A 11 -4.89 -16.68 16.41
N ARG A 12 -4.20 -16.46 15.29
CA ARG A 12 -4.23 -15.19 14.54
C ARG A 12 -5.63 -14.90 13.99
N GLU A 13 -5.97 -13.62 13.89
CA GLU A 13 -7.22 -13.17 13.28
C GLU A 13 -7.23 -13.37 11.75
N LEU A 14 -8.36 -13.81 11.22
CA LEU A 14 -8.66 -13.90 9.79
C LEU A 14 -10.01 -13.21 9.53
N ILE A 15 -10.06 -12.30 8.57
CA ILE A 15 -11.25 -11.52 8.23
C ILE A 15 -11.52 -11.64 6.75
N TYR A 16 -12.72 -12.12 6.42
CA TYR A 16 -13.25 -12.13 5.06
C TYR A 16 -14.05 -10.85 4.82
N TYR A 17 -13.84 -10.25 3.66
CA TYR A 17 -14.66 -9.17 3.11
C TYR A 17 -15.27 -9.69 1.81
N ASP A 18 -16.58 -9.87 1.83
CA ASP A 18 -17.33 -10.45 0.72
C ASP A 18 -18.25 -9.40 0.08
N ALA A 19 -18.32 -9.41 -1.25
CA ALA A 19 -19.22 -8.53 -2.00
C ALA A 19 -20.69 -8.90 -1.74
N ARG A 20 -20.96 -10.20 -1.53
CA ARG A 20 -22.31 -10.74 -1.33
C ARG A 20 -22.60 -11.03 0.14
N ASP A 21 -23.81 -10.70 0.57
CA ASP A 21 -24.25 -10.90 1.96
C ASP A 21 -24.56 -12.37 2.30
N ASP A 22 -24.74 -13.23 1.30
CA ASP A 22 -25.04 -14.66 1.45
C ASP A 22 -23.78 -15.54 1.63
N ALA A 23 -22.58 -14.99 1.50
CA ALA A 23 -21.33 -15.72 1.64
C ALA A 23 -21.20 -16.37 3.04
N ALA A 24 -21.05 -17.69 3.10
CA ALA A 24 -20.82 -18.43 4.34
C ALA A 24 -19.33 -18.68 4.54
N ARG A 25 -18.80 -18.29 5.71
CA ARG A 25 -17.37 -18.39 6.07
C ARG A 25 -17.21 -19.22 7.35
N ASP A 26 -17.68 -20.46 7.31
CA ASP A 26 -17.68 -21.42 8.43
C ASP A 26 -16.50 -22.41 8.41
N ALA A 27 -15.68 -22.38 7.36
CA ALA A 27 -14.49 -23.21 7.24
C ALA A 27 -13.50 -22.97 8.39
N VAL A 28 -13.05 -24.06 9.00
CA VAL A 28 -12.09 -24.06 10.12
C VAL A 28 -10.70 -24.33 9.58
N ASP A 29 -9.70 -23.59 10.06
CA ASP A 29 -8.30 -23.87 9.77
C ASP A 29 -7.87 -25.19 10.43
N GLN A 30 -7.55 -26.19 9.60
CA GLN A 30 -7.16 -27.54 10.05
C GLN A 30 -5.65 -27.77 10.05
N ARG A 31 -4.83 -26.74 9.78
CA ARG A 31 -3.38 -26.91 9.71
C ARG A 31 -2.81 -27.29 11.08
N PRO A 32 -1.87 -28.25 11.14
CA PRO A 32 -1.27 -28.70 12.40
C PRO A 32 -0.18 -27.71 12.84
N LEU A 33 -0.56 -26.49 13.21
CA LEU A 33 0.35 -25.43 13.60
C LEU A 33 0.34 -25.23 15.11
N ASP A 34 1.54 -25.15 15.69
CA ASP A 34 1.71 -24.64 17.04
C ASP A 34 1.52 -23.11 17.05
N PRO A 35 1.00 -22.53 18.15
CA PRO A 35 0.94 -21.09 18.32
C PRO A 35 2.33 -20.45 18.17
N ILE A 36 2.42 -19.38 17.39
CA ILE A 36 3.67 -18.64 17.17
C ILE A 36 3.67 -17.40 18.07
N SER A 37 4.78 -17.16 18.77
CA SER A 37 5.07 -15.88 19.42
C SER A 37 6.29 -15.24 18.77
N THR A 38 6.06 -14.18 17.99
CA THR A 38 7.13 -13.37 17.40
C THR A 38 7.35 -12.10 18.22
N ARG A 39 8.61 -11.77 18.49
CA ARG A 39 9.00 -10.50 19.09
C ARG A 39 9.80 -9.68 18.07
N SER A 40 9.47 -8.40 18.00
CA SER A 40 10.22 -7.38 17.27
C SER A 40 10.67 -6.30 18.25
N GLU A 41 11.80 -5.68 17.98
CA GLU A 41 12.33 -4.57 18.76
C GLU A 41 12.37 -3.32 17.88
N ILE A 42 11.97 -2.16 18.42
CA ILE A 42 12.18 -0.86 17.78
C ILE A 42 13.42 -0.23 18.40
N ARG A 43 14.37 0.18 17.56
CA ARG A 43 15.60 0.88 17.96
C ARG A 43 15.63 2.27 17.35
N HIS A 44 15.96 3.26 18.16
CA HIS A 44 16.07 4.65 17.73
C HIS A 44 17.50 4.99 17.29
N ASP A 45 17.66 5.52 16.08
CA ASP A 45 18.92 6.09 15.60
C ASP A 45 19.03 7.54 16.09
N ARG A 46 20.01 7.81 16.96
CA ARG A 46 20.21 9.14 17.55
C ARG A 46 20.80 10.17 16.58
N LEU A 47 21.42 9.74 15.48
CA LEU A 47 22.04 10.63 14.50
C LEU A 47 21.01 11.11 13.47
N LEU A 48 20.15 10.21 13.01
CA LEU A 48 19.13 10.51 11.99
C LEU A 48 17.77 10.86 12.61
N GLY A 49 17.53 10.46 13.86
CA GLY A 49 16.26 10.67 14.56
C GLY A 49 15.14 9.75 14.07
N ASP A 50 15.46 8.67 13.35
CA ASP A 50 14.50 7.68 12.87
C ASP A 50 14.48 6.41 13.73
N ASP A 51 13.50 5.55 13.43
CA ASP A 51 13.22 4.33 14.17
C ASP A 51 13.36 3.10 13.26
N VAL A 52 14.09 2.09 13.73
CA VAL A 52 14.42 0.86 13.00
C VAL A 52 13.77 -0.34 13.67
N ALA A 53 12.94 -1.06 12.92
CA ALA A 53 12.37 -2.33 13.35
C ALA A 53 13.36 -3.48 13.15
N VAL A 54 13.78 -4.12 14.24
CA VAL A 54 14.65 -5.31 14.25
C VAL A 54 13.79 -6.56 14.49
N ALA A 55 13.64 -7.38 13.45
CA ALA A 55 12.84 -8.60 13.46
C ALA A 55 13.66 -9.82 12.99
N SER A 56 14.55 -10.31 13.86
CA SER A 56 15.53 -11.37 13.53
C SER A 56 14.89 -12.69 13.08
N HIS A 57 13.71 -13.02 13.62
CA HIS A 57 12.96 -14.22 13.27
C HIS A 57 12.52 -14.28 11.79
N ARG A 58 12.54 -13.14 11.06
CA ARG A 58 12.13 -13.08 9.65
C ARG A 58 13.10 -13.78 8.68
N GLN A 59 14.29 -14.18 9.13
CA GLN A 59 15.24 -14.93 8.30
C GLN A 59 14.69 -16.30 7.84
N GLY A 60 13.78 -16.91 8.61
CA GLY A 60 13.17 -18.20 8.30
C GLY A 60 11.84 -18.13 7.53
N ARG A 61 11.47 -16.97 6.97
CA ARG A 61 10.19 -16.81 6.26
C ARG A 61 10.14 -17.68 5.00
N THR A 62 8.93 -18.13 4.64
CA THR A 62 8.68 -18.82 3.38
C THR A 62 9.22 -17.99 2.20
N TYR A 63 9.99 -18.62 1.33
CA TYR A 63 10.68 -17.96 0.23
C TYR A 63 10.37 -18.68 -1.09
N HIS A 64 9.59 -18.05 -1.95
CA HIS A 64 9.20 -18.57 -3.27
C HIS A 64 8.67 -20.01 -3.26
N PRO A 65 7.58 -20.31 -2.51
CA PRO A 65 6.91 -21.58 -2.68
C PRO A 65 6.34 -21.67 -4.12
N PRO A 66 6.29 -22.86 -4.71
CA PRO A 66 5.55 -23.06 -5.96
C PRO A 66 4.05 -22.75 -5.76
N ALA A 67 3.31 -22.51 -6.84
CA ALA A 67 1.92 -22.03 -6.77
C ALA A 67 0.99 -23.01 -6.01
N ASP A 68 1.22 -24.30 -6.16
CA ASP A 68 0.58 -25.40 -5.44
C ASP A 68 0.93 -25.46 -3.95
N GLU A 69 1.90 -24.67 -3.48
CA GLU A 69 2.24 -24.48 -2.07
C GLU A 69 2.02 -23.03 -1.58
N CYS A 70 1.44 -22.16 -2.42
CA CYS A 70 1.12 -20.78 -2.05
C CYS A 70 0.24 -20.70 -0.79
N PRO A 71 0.67 -19.99 0.28
CA PRO A 71 -0.13 -19.88 1.49
C PRO A 71 -1.38 -19.00 1.31
N LEU A 72 -1.46 -18.23 0.22
CA LEU A 72 -2.52 -17.25 -0.05
C LEU A 72 -3.63 -17.79 -0.99
N CYS A 73 -3.46 -18.98 -1.57
CA CYS A 73 -4.56 -19.64 -2.28
C CYS A 73 -5.59 -20.17 -1.29
N PRO A 74 -6.87 -20.30 -1.67
CA PRO A 74 -7.86 -21.00 -0.88
C PRO A 74 -7.46 -22.46 -0.62
N SER A 75 -7.88 -23.02 0.52
CA SER A 75 -7.70 -24.45 0.80
C SER A 75 -8.66 -25.27 -0.06
N ARG A 76 -8.12 -26.19 -0.87
CA ARG A 76 -8.88 -27.05 -1.80
C ARG A 76 -8.21 -28.41 -1.94
N ASP A 77 -9.00 -29.43 -2.28
CA ASP A 77 -8.51 -30.76 -2.68
C ASP A 77 -7.51 -31.39 -1.69
N GLY A 78 -7.74 -31.19 -0.38
CA GLY A 78 -6.90 -31.72 0.70
C GLY A 78 -5.65 -30.88 1.01
N ARG A 79 -5.35 -29.85 0.22
CA ARG A 79 -4.32 -28.85 0.54
C ARG A 79 -4.87 -27.82 1.52
N LEU A 80 -4.10 -27.56 2.58
CA LEU A 80 -4.41 -26.56 3.60
C LEU A 80 -3.47 -25.36 3.48
N SER A 81 -4.02 -24.15 3.50
CA SER A 81 -3.30 -22.86 3.37
C SER A 81 -3.64 -21.89 4.51
N GLU A 82 -3.15 -20.64 4.47
CA GLU A 82 -3.58 -19.61 5.44
C GLU A 82 -5.07 -19.28 5.32
N ILE A 83 -5.76 -19.72 4.27
CA ILE A 83 -7.16 -19.40 4.00
C ILE A 83 -7.95 -20.71 3.95
N PRO A 84 -8.66 -21.06 5.04
CA PRO A 84 -9.38 -22.33 5.14
C PRO A 84 -10.56 -22.46 4.18
N ALA A 85 -11.19 -21.34 3.82
CA ALA A 85 -12.29 -21.35 2.88
C ALA A 85 -11.83 -21.79 1.48
N SER A 86 -12.74 -22.41 0.73
CA SER A 86 -12.48 -22.85 -0.64
C SER A 86 -12.46 -21.69 -1.65
N ASP A 87 -12.94 -20.51 -1.30
CA ASP A 87 -12.84 -19.29 -2.10
C ASP A 87 -12.84 -18.06 -1.17
N TYR A 88 -12.64 -16.88 -1.74
CA TYR A 88 -12.83 -15.58 -1.10
C TYR A 88 -12.84 -14.47 -2.15
N ASP A 89 -13.47 -13.35 -1.81
CA ASP A 89 -13.35 -12.11 -2.59
C ASP A 89 -12.11 -11.33 -2.11
N VAL A 90 -12.10 -10.89 -0.84
CA VAL A 90 -10.92 -10.29 -0.19
C VAL A 90 -10.75 -10.89 1.20
N VAL A 91 -9.50 -11.13 1.62
CA VAL A 91 -9.22 -11.66 2.95
C VAL A 91 -8.02 -10.97 3.59
N VAL A 92 -8.14 -10.65 4.87
CA VAL A 92 -7.10 -10.02 5.68
C VAL A 92 -6.75 -10.90 6.87
N PHE A 93 -5.47 -11.07 7.15
CA PHE A 93 -5.02 -11.76 8.35
C PHE A 93 -3.68 -11.25 8.84
N GLU A 94 -3.40 -11.48 10.12
CA GLU A 94 -2.11 -11.12 10.71
C GLU A 94 -0.97 -11.89 10.04
N ASN A 95 0.11 -11.20 9.70
CA ASN A 95 1.26 -11.82 9.05
C ASN A 95 1.93 -12.84 9.96
N ARG A 96 2.19 -14.05 9.46
CA ARG A 96 2.86 -15.13 10.20
C ARG A 96 4.31 -14.82 10.59
N PHE A 97 4.99 -14.00 9.79
CA PHE A 97 6.38 -13.58 10.00
C PHE A 97 6.47 -12.04 10.01
N PRO A 98 5.83 -11.38 11.00
CA PRO A 98 5.62 -9.95 10.99
C PRO A 98 6.92 -9.17 11.25
N SER A 99 7.05 -7.99 10.64
CA SER A 99 8.11 -7.03 11.03
C SER A 99 7.83 -6.38 12.37
N LEU A 100 6.56 -6.22 12.72
CA LEU A 100 6.05 -5.50 13.89
C LEU A 100 5.04 -6.39 14.59
N ALA A 101 5.21 -6.62 15.89
CA ALA A 101 4.32 -7.47 16.68
C ALA A 101 4.21 -6.97 18.12
N GLY A 102 3.04 -7.21 18.74
CA GLY A 102 2.75 -6.82 20.12
C GLY A 102 2.76 -5.30 20.29
N ASP A 103 3.53 -4.81 21.26
CA ASP A 103 3.66 -3.38 21.54
C ASP A 103 4.50 -2.63 20.48
N ALA A 104 5.21 -3.36 19.62
CA ALA A 104 6.00 -2.80 18.52
C ALA A 104 5.17 -2.58 17.24
N GLY A 105 3.85 -2.80 17.26
CA GLY A 105 2.94 -2.57 16.15
C GLY A 105 2.30 -3.84 15.59
N ARG A 106 1.77 -3.75 14.37
CA ARG A 106 1.03 -4.81 13.68
C ARG A 106 1.47 -4.95 12.21
N CYS A 107 1.49 -6.17 11.68
CA CYS A 107 1.58 -6.43 10.25
C CYS A 107 0.45 -7.36 9.81
N GLU A 108 -0.30 -6.96 8.80
CA GLU A 108 -1.36 -7.76 8.18
C GLU A 108 -1.04 -8.00 6.69
N VAL A 109 -1.57 -9.10 6.15
CA VAL A 109 -1.59 -9.42 4.71
C VAL A 109 -3.01 -9.25 4.22
N VAL A 110 -3.19 -8.66 3.04
CA VAL A 110 -4.48 -8.47 2.37
C VAL A 110 -4.42 -9.17 1.04
N CYS A 111 -5.16 -10.27 0.85
CA CYS A 111 -5.25 -10.94 -0.46
C CYS A 111 -6.44 -10.38 -1.22
N PHE A 112 -6.22 -9.94 -2.47
CA PHE A 112 -7.20 -9.15 -3.23
C PHE A 112 -8.23 -9.97 -4.01
N THR A 113 -7.92 -11.25 -4.25
CA THR A 113 -8.75 -12.19 -5.00
C THR A 113 -8.31 -13.61 -4.69
N SER A 114 -9.20 -14.59 -4.83
CA SER A 114 -8.84 -16.02 -4.75
C SER A 114 -8.15 -16.56 -6.01
N ASP A 115 -8.15 -15.79 -7.10
CA ASP A 115 -7.42 -16.12 -8.33
C ASP A 115 -5.92 -15.88 -8.16
N HIS A 116 -5.13 -16.95 -8.31
CA HIS A 116 -3.68 -16.90 -8.13
C HIS A 116 -2.96 -16.18 -9.28
N ASP A 117 -3.48 -16.31 -10.50
CA ASP A 117 -2.79 -15.87 -11.71
C ASP A 117 -3.20 -14.44 -12.12
N ALA A 118 -4.15 -13.84 -11.41
CA ALA A 118 -4.57 -12.47 -11.59
C ALA A 118 -3.50 -11.47 -11.11
N SER A 119 -3.74 -10.19 -11.33
CA SER A 119 -3.09 -9.06 -10.69
C SER A 119 -4.13 -8.04 -10.22
N PHE A 120 -3.74 -7.04 -9.44
CA PHE A 120 -4.68 -5.97 -9.05
C PHE A 120 -5.30 -5.28 -10.28
N ALA A 121 -4.52 -5.09 -11.35
CA ALA A 121 -4.98 -4.45 -12.58
C ALA A 121 -6.09 -5.25 -13.32
N ASP A 122 -6.21 -6.55 -13.04
CA ASP A 122 -7.21 -7.45 -13.65
C ASP A 122 -8.54 -7.48 -12.88
N LEU A 123 -8.57 -6.89 -11.69
CA LEU A 123 -9.79 -6.82 -10.87
C LEU A 123 -10.87 -5.97 -11.55
N THR A 124 -12.13 -6.32 -11.32
CA THR A 124 -13.26 -5.46 -11.68
C THR A 124 -13.32 -4.22 -10.77
N ALA A 125 -14.10 -3.22 -11.17
CA ALA A 125 -14.30 -2.03 -10.33
C ALA A 125 -14.92 -2.39 -8.97
N GLU A 126 -15.84 -3.36 -8.94
CA GLU A 126 -16.47 -3.85 -7.72
C GLU A 126 -15.47 -4.56 -6.80
N GLN A 127 -14.58 -5.38 -7.36
CA GLN A 127 -13.52 -6.04 -6.60
C GLN A 127 -12.51 -5.03 -6.02
N ALA A 128 -12.08 -4.05 -6.83
CA ALA A 128 -11.20 -2.98 -6.36
C ALA A 128 -11.87 -2.10 -5.30
N ALA A 129 -13.18 -1.83 -5.41
CA ALA A 129 -13.95 -1.14 -4.38
C ALA A 129 -13.98 -1.93 -3.07
N LEU A 130 -14.15 -3.25 -3.14
CA LEU A 130 -14.12 -4.13 -1.96
C LEU A 130 -12.75 -4.13 -1.27
N VAL A 131 -11.65 -4.04 -2.04
CA VAL A 131 -10.31 -3.88 -1.48
C VAL A 131 -10.16 -2.52 -0.78
N LEU A 132 -10.69 -1.43 -1.37
CA LEU A 132 -10.72 -0.11 -0.71
C LEU A 132 -11.52 -0.16 0.60
N ASP A 133 -12.64 -0.88 0.62
CA ASP A 133 -13.43 -1.07 1.84
C ASP A 133 -12.66 -1.85 2.91
N ALA A 134 -11.95 -2.92 2.51
CA ALA A 134 -11.08 -3.67 3.42
C ALA A 134 -9.96 -2.78 3.99
N TRP A 135 -9.24 -2.01 3.16
CA TRP A 135 -8.22 -1.07 3.63
C TRP A 135 -8.79 0.00 4.56
N THR A 136 -9.99 0.50 4.28
CA THR A 136 -10.69 1.46 5.13
C THR A 136 -11.01 0.86 6.50
N ASP A 137 -11.65 -0.30 6.51
CA ASP A 137 -12.06 -0.99 7.74
C ASP A 137 -10.83 -1.32 8.59
N ARG A 138 -9.78 -1.89 8.00
CA ARG A 138 -8.54 -2.18 8.71
C ARG A 138 -7.84 -0.93 9.19
N THR A 139 -7.86 0.16 8.43
CA THR A 139 -7.33 1.45 8.90
C THR A 139 -8.06 1.92 10.15
N ALA A 140 -9.40 1.86 10.16
CA ALA A 140 -10.19 2.25 11.34
C ALA A 140 -9.91 1.35 12.56
N GLU A 141 -9.84 0.03 12.38
CA GLU A 141 -9.59 -0.94 13.45
C GLU A 141 -8.17 -0.82 14.03
N LEU A 142 -7.16 -0.78 13.16
CA LEU A 142 -5.76 -0.63 13.57
C LEU A 142 -5.53 0.73 14.24
N ALA A 143 -6.20 1.78 13.77
CA ALA A 143 -6.15 3.09 14.42
C ALA A 143 -6.73 3.10 15.83
N GLN A 144 -7.46 2.07 16.29
CA GLN A 144 -7.89 1.93 17.69
C GLN A 144 -6.89 1.20 18.58
N LEU A 145 -5.91 0.47 18.00
CA LEU A 145 -4.89 -0.24 18.79
C LEU A 145 -3.95 0.75 19.53
N PRO A 146 -3.69 0.55 20.83
CA PRO A 146 -2.75 1.40 21.58
C PRO A 146 -1.32 1.39 21.04
N SER A 147 -0.89 0.27 20.44
CA SER A 147 0.45 0.10 19.85
C SER A 147 0.57 0.61 18.41
N VAL A 148 -0.44 1.29 17.88
CA VAL A 148 -0.45 1.82 16.51
C VAL A 148 -0.72 3.32 16.53
N GLU A 149 0.24 4.07 15.99
CA GLU A 149 0.18 5.50 15.76
C GLU A 149 0.00 5.85 14.27
N GLN A 150 0.51 5.02 13.35
CA GLN A 150 0.34 5.23 11.91
C GLN A 150 -0.02 3.93 11.20
N VAL A 151 -1.00 3.99 10.28
CA VAL A 151 -1.39 2.87 9.44
C VAL A 151 -0.93 3.10 8.00
N PHE A 152 -0.24 2.12 7.44
CA PHE A 152 0.32 2.16 6.10
C PHE A 152 -0.14 0.95 5.29
N CYS A 153 -1.02 1.19 4.31
CA CYS A 153 -1.46 0.17 3.36
C CYS A 153 -0.55 0.22 2.13
N PHE A 154 -0.03 -0.92 1.69
CA PHE A 154 0.85 -0.95 0.52
C PHE A 154 0.78 -2.28 -0.21
N GLU A 155 1.20 -2.26 -1.47
CA GLU A 155 1.40 -3.43 -2.31
C GLU A 155 2.80 -3.39 -2.89
N ASN A 156 3.47 -4.54 -2.89
CA ASN A 156 4.65 -4.77 -3.70
C ASN A 156 4.26 -5.79 -4.77
N ARG A 157 4.43 -5.46 -6.06
CA ARG A 157 4.27 -6.37 -7.19
C ARG A 157 5.59 -6.61 -7.92
N GLY A 158 5.89 -7.86 -8.23
CA GLY A 158 7.03 -8.25 -9.07
C GLY A 158 8.26 -8.74 -8.29
N ARG A 159 8.93 -9.75 -8.85
CA ARG A 159 10.05 -10.45 -8.20
C ARG A 159 11.26 -9.52 -8.00
N GLU A 160 11.43 -8.56 -8.89
CA GLU A 160 12.55 -7.62 -8.92
C GLU A 160 12.58 -6.69 -7.70
N ILE A 161 11.45 -6.52 -7.00
CA ILE A 161 11.35 -5.71 -5.77
C ILE A 161 11.16 -6.55 -4.50
N GLY A 162 11.52 -7.83 -4.55
CA GLY A 162 11.56 -8.69 -3.36
C GLY A 162 10.21 -9.34 -3.00
N VAL A 163 9.24 -9.34 -3.91
CA VAL A 163 8.00 -10.12 -3.76
C VAL A 163 8.33 -11.60 -3.87
N THR A 164 7.96 -12.35 -2.83
CA THR A 164 8.27 -13.78 -2.70
C THR A 164 7.08 -14.68 -3.00
N LEU A 165 5.85 -14.14 -3.00
CA LEU A 165 4.60 -14.86 -3.26
C LEU A 165 3.94 -14.26 -4.52
N GLY A 166 3.63 -15.09 -5.52
CA GLY A 166 3.07 -14.63 -6.79
C GLY A 166 1.60 -14.20 -6.74
N HIS A 167 0.87 -14.65 -5.72
CA HIS A 167 -0.57 -14.38 -5.53
C HIS A 167 -0.83 -12.88 -5.29
N PRO A 168 -1.89 -12.27 -5.86
CA PRO A 168 -2.24 -10.86 -5.64
C PRO A 168 -2.50 -10.51 -4.18
N HIS A 169 -1.59 -9.75 -3.57
CA HIS A 169 -1.73 -9.33 -2.18
C HIS A 169 -1.01 -8.03 -1.88
N GLY A 170 -1.54 -7.30 -0.90
CA GLY A 170 -0.90 -6.19 -0.23
C GLY A 170 -0.63 -6.50 1.23
N GLN A 171 -0.18 -5.48 1.94
CA GLN A 171 0.10 -5.53 3.36
C GLN A 171 -0.39 -4.26 4.03
N ILE A 172 -0.69 -4.36 5.33
CA ILE A 172 -1.00 -3.21 6.17
C ILE A 172 -0.07 -3.25 7.38
N TYR A 173 0.72 -2.21 7.54
CA TYR A 173 1.58 -2.04 8.72
C TYR A 173 0.98 -0.99 9.64
N GLY A 174 0.78 -1.36 10.90
CA GLY A 174 0.51 -0.45 12.00
C GLY A 174 1.81 -0.14 12.73
N TYR A 175 2.38 1.03 12.50
CA TYR A 175 3.61 1.49 13.16
C TYR A 175 3.30 2.11 14.53
N PRO A 176 4.14 1.88 15.54
CA PRO A 176 3.98 2.48 16.88
C PRO A 176 4.52 3.92 16.98
N PHE A 177 4.89 4.53 15.85
CA PHE A 177 5.43 5.88 15.74
C PHE A 177 5.06 6.47 14.37
N PRO A 178 5.09 7.80 14.18
CA PRO A 178 5.06 8.43 12.88
C PRO A 178 6.31 8.04 12.09
N THR A 179 6.15 7.51 10.89
CA THR A 179 7.27 7.05 10.06
C THR A 179 8.19 8.21 9.66
N PRO A 180 9.49 7.95 9.42
CA PRO A 180 10.45 9.01 9.07
C PRO A 180 10.03 9.86 7.87
N ARG A 181 9.47 9.23 6.84
CA ARG A 181 8.94 9.93 5.65
C ARG A 181 7.76 10.84 6.02
N THR A 182 6.85 10.38 6.86
CA THR A 182 5.70 11.19 7.30
C THR A 182 6.11 12.35 8.19
N ARG A 183 7.10 12.18 9.09
CA ARG A 183 7.67 13.29 9.87
C ARG A 183 8.22 14.39 8.97
N LEU A 184 8.95 14.02 7.91
CA LEU A 184 9.49 14.99 6.93
C LEU A 184 8.37 15.73 6.19
N MET A 185 7.36 15.00 5.71
CA MET A 185 6.20 15.60 5.03
C MET A 185 5.43 16.57 5.95
N LEU A 186 5.17 16.17 7.20
CA LEU A 186 4.49 17.03 8.18
C LEU A 186 5.30 18.29 8.48
N ARG A 187 6.62 18.15 8.69
CA ARG A 187 7.49 19.31 8.91
C ARG A 187 7.38 20.30 7.74
N SER A 188 7.51 19.83 6.50
CA SER A 188 7.38 20.70 5.32
C SER A 188 5.99 21.34 5.20
N ALA A 189 4.92 20.60 5.53
CA ALA A 189 3.56 21.13 5.51
C ALA A 189 3.35 22.23 6.56
N VAL A 190 3.84 22.03 7.79
CA VAL A 190 3.78 23.00 8.88
C VAL A 190 4.60 24.25 8.54
N GLU A 191 5.86 24.10 8.11
CA GLU A 191 6.70 25.23 7.70
C GLU A 191 6.08 26.04 6.56
N HIS A 192 5.45 25.36 5.60
CA HIS A 192 4.74 26.02 4.51
C HIS A 192 3.52 26.80 5.01
N ARG A 193 2.74 26.22 5.93
CA ARG A 193 1.58 26.86 6.56
C ARG A 193 1.97 28.10 7.35
N GLU A 194 3.03 28.03 8.13
CA GLU A 194 3.57 29.17 8.88
C GLU A 194 4.00 30.32 7.96
N ARG A 195 4.63 29.98 6.82
CA ARG A 195 5.13 30.96 5.86
C ARG A 195 4.04 31.59 4.99
N THR A 196 3.00 30.85 4.61
CA THR A 196 2.05 31.26 3.56
C THR A 196 0.61 31.38 4.04
N GLY A 197 0.27 30.79 5.18
CA GLY A 197 -1.10 30.60 5.64
C GLY A 197 -1.89 29.53 4.86
N ARG A 198 -1.33 28.90 3.82
CA ARG A 198 -1.96 27.86 3.00
C ARG A 198 -1.47 26.47 3.34
N ASN A 199 -2.17 25.43 2.89
CA ASN A 199 -1.76 24.05 3.08
C ASN A 199 -0.86 23.62 1.90
N LEU A 200 0.27 22.96 2.22
CA LEU A 200 1.25 22.56 1.20
C LEU A 200 0.69 21.57 0.18
N PHE A 201 -0.06 20.56 0.62
CA PHE A 201 -0.58 19.54 -0.29
C PHE A 201 -1.64 20.13 -1.24
N ASP A 202 -2.52 20.99 -0.72
CA ASP A 202 -3.52 21.70 -1.53
C ASP A 202 -2.84 22.56 -2.60
N ASP A 203 -1.76 23.26 -2.25
CA ASP A 203 -0.98 24.08 -3.18
C ASP A 203 -0.28 23.21 -4.24
N VAL A 204 0.36 22.10 -3.86
CA VAL A 204 1.02 21.17 -4.81
C VAL A 204 0.00 20.61 -5.81
N VAL A 205 -1.15 20.15 -5.34
CA VAL A 205 -2.21 19.61 -6.22
C VAL A 205 -2.76 20.70 -7.14
N ALA A 206 -2.95 21.92 -6.64
CA ALA A 206 -3.43 23.04 -7.46
C ALA A 206 -2.41 23.46 -8.53
N GLU A 207 -1.13 23.50 -8.18
CA GLU A 207 -0.03 23.83 -9.09
C GLU A 207 0.09 22.79 -10.22
N GLU A 208 0.07 21.49 -9.91
CA GLU A 208 0.16 20.43 -10.91
C GLU A 208 -1.05 20.42 -11.86
N ARG A 209 -2.25 20.68 -11.34
CA ARG A 209 -3.47 20.81 -12.16
C ARG A 209 -3.48 22.07 -13.03
N SER A 210 -2.86 23.16 -12.56
CA SER A 210 -2.75 24.42 -13.30
C SER A 210 -1.72 24.32 -14.44
N ASP A 211 -0.60 23.64 -14.21
CA ASP A 211 0.43 23.39 -15.22
C ASP A 211 -0.07 22.37 -16.26
N GLY A 212 -0.60 21.23 -15.81
CA GLY A 212 -1.18 20.20 -16.67
C GLY A 212 -0.16 19.30 -17.37
N SER A 213 1.10 19.72 -17.54
CA SER A 213 2.11 18.94 -18.28
C SER A 213 2.40 17.56 -17.67
N ARG A 214 2.29 17.45 -16.34
CA ARG A 214 2.57 16.22 -15.58
C ARG A 214 1.32 15.43 -15.16
N ILE A 215 0.11 15.90 -15.51
CA ILE A 215 -1.13 15.16 -15.23
C ILE A 215 -1.18 13.87 -16.05
N VAL A 216 -1.41 12.73 -15.39
CA VAL A 216 -1.56 11.41 -16.01
C VAL A 216 -3.05 11.05 -16.17
N LEU A 217 -3.84 11.31 -15.12
CA LEU A 217 -5.31 11.17 -15.10
C LEU A 217 -5.92 12.32 -14.31
N ASP A 218 -7.05 12.85 -14.76
CA ASP A 218 -7.85 13.81 -13.98
C ASP A 218 -9.31 13.35 -14.01
N GLY A 219 -9.78 12.79 -12.88
CA GLY A 219 -11.17 12.41 -12.65
C GLY A 219 -11.98 13.56 -12.06
N GLU A 220 -13.21 13.31 -11.61
CA GLU A 220 -14.05 14.30 -10.93
C GLU A 220 -13.57 14.59 -9.50
N HIS A 221 -13.20 13.56 -8.75
CA HIS A 221 -12.80 13.59 -7.34
C HIS A 221 -11.34 13.25 -7.10
N TRP A 222 -10.65 12.65 -8.08
CA TRP A 222 -9.24 12.29 -7.99
C TRP A 222 -8.40 12.92 -9.10
N THR A 223 -7.11 13.12 -8.83
CA THR A 223 -6.13 13.52 -9.84
C THR A 223 -4.85 12.72 -9.65
N ALA A 224 -4.25 12.28 -10.75
CA ALA A 224 -3.01 11.53 -10.75
C ALA A 224 -1.98 12.24 -11.62
N PHE A 225 -0.78 12.44 -11.10
CA PHE A 225 0.29 13.16 -11.80
C PHE A 225 1.65 12.60 -11.44
N VAL A 226 2.63 12.80 -12.33
CA VAL A 226 4.03 12.57 -12.00
C VAL A 226 4.51 13.78 -11.19
N PRO A 227 5.02 13.62 -9.96
CA PRO A 227 5.42 14.78 -9.15
C PRO A 227 6.57 15.53 -9.84
N TYR A 228 6.55 16.87 -9.75
CA TYR A 228 7.63 17.73 -10.26
C TYR A 228 9.05 17.27 -9.83
N ALA A 229 9.19 16.71 -8.63
CA ALA A 229 10.45 16.18 -8.10
C ALA A 229 10.38 14.65 -7.89
N ALA A 230 10.04 13.90 -8.93
CA ALA A 230 9.97 12.43 -8.89
C ALA A 230 11.34 11.80 -8.54
N HIS A 231 11.31 10.88 -7.58
CA HIS A 231 12.47 10.12 -7.12
C HIS A 231 12.73 8.89 -8.01
N TRP A 232 11.67 8.34 -8.60
CA TRP A 232 11.72 7.14 -9.45
C TRP A 232 11.51 7.44 -10.94
N PRO A 233 12.01 6.58 -11.85
CA PRO A 233 11.89 6.80 -13.30
C PRO A 233 10.44 7.00 -13.76
N TYR A 234 9.54 6.19 -13.20
CA TYR A 234 8.10 6.41 -13.30
C TYR A 234 7.52 6.33 -11.89
N GLU A 235 6.99 7.47 -11.46
CA GLU A 235 6.37 7.72 -10.18
C GLU A 235 5.09 8.49 -10.46
N VAL A 236 3.98 8.05 -9.89
CA VAL A 236 2.70 8.75 -9.97
C VAL A 236 2.18 8.92 -8.57
N HIS A 237 1.76 10.13 -8.24
CA HIS A 237 0.98 10.39 -7.04
C HIS A 237 -0.49 10.51 -7.42
N LEU A 238 -1.36 9.85 -6.66
CA LEU A 238 -2.82 9.93 -6.81
C LEU A 238 -3.40 10.58 -5.55
N TYR A 239 -4.04 11.74 -5.73
CA TYR A 239 -4.61 12.55 -4.66
C TYR A 239 -6.13 12.70 -4.83
N PRO A 240 -6.91 12.65 -3.73
CA PRO A 240 -8.27 13.16 -3.76
C PRO A 240 -8.20 14.69 -3.91
N LYS A 241 -9.01 15.25 -4.81
CA LYS A 241 -9.09 16.70 -5.05
C LYS A 241 -9.61 17.45 -3.83
N ARG A 242 -10.42 16.80 -3.00
CA ARG A 242 -10.76 17.24 -1.65
C ARG A 242 -9.77 16.60 -0.69
N ARG A 243 -8.95 17.41 -0.04
CA ARG A 243 -8.00 16.92 0.95
C ARG A 243 -8.70 16.27 2.13
N VAL A 244 -8.26 15.06 2.45
CA VAL A 244 -8.67 14.28 3.62
C VAL A 244 -7.42 13.68 4.27
N PRO A 245 -7.39 13.43 5.59
CA PRO A 245 -6.19 12.97 6.27
C PRO A 245 -5.87 11.48 6.03
N ASP A 246 -6.87 10.65 5.74
CA ASP A 246 -6.76 9.20 5.70
C ASP A 246 -7.94 8.56 4.91
N LEU A 247 -7.88 7.24 4.68
CA LEU A 247 -8.89 6.49 3.92
C LEU A 247 -10.29 6.54 4.54
N THR A 248 -10.41 6.63 5.87
CA THR A 248 -11.69 6.66 6.59
C THR A 248 -12.46 7.97 6.38
N ALA A 249 -11.77 9.03 5.96
CA ALA A 249 -12.34 10.35 5.72
C ALA A 249 -12.77 10.60 4.26
N LEU A 250 -12.51 9.65 3.34
CA LEU A 250 -13.02 9.70 1.97
C LEU A 250 -14.56 9.67 1.96
N ASP A 251 -15.17 10.57 1.18
CA ASP A 251 -16.62 10.54 0.93
C ASP A 251 -16.99 9.47 -0.09
N ASP A 252 -18.29 9.19 -0.19
CA ASP A 252 -18.84 8.18 -1.09
C ASP A 252 -18.51 8.44 -2.56
N ALA A 253 -18.40 9.71 -2.98
CA ALA A 253 -18.13 10.07 -4.36
C ALA A 253 -16.67 9.75 -4.73
N ALA A 254 -15.72 10.13 -3.88
CA ALA A 254 -14.32 9.76 -4.03
C ALA A 254 -14.13 8.24 -3.94
N ARG A 255 -14.83 7.55 -3.03
CA ARG A 255 -14.81 6.07 -2.93
C ARG A 255 -15.33 5.40 -4.20
N THR A 256 -16.38 5.94 -4.80
CA THR A 256 -17.02 5.39 -6.00
C THR A 256 -16.14 5.53 -7.24
N GLU A 257 -15.40 6.64 -7.37
CA GLU A 257 -14.49 6.88 -8.53
C GLU A 257 -13.12 6.21 -8.39
N PHE A 258 -12.69 5.92 -7.15
CA PHE A 258 -11.36 5.37 -6.89
C PHE A 258 -11.03 4.11 -7.72
N PRO A 259 -11.90 3.09 -7.83
CA PRO A 259 -11.59 1.87 -8.57
C PRO A 259 -11.20 2.13 -10.03
N GLN A 260 -11.91 3.02 -10.72
CA GLN A 260 -11.67 3.33 -12.13
C GLN A 260 -10.32 4.02 -12.30
N MET A 261 -10.01 4.99 -11.42
CA MET A 261 -8.75 5.72 -11.44
C MET A 261 -7.55 4.81 -11.15
N TYR A 262 -7.65 3.98 -10.11
CA TYR A 262 -6.54 3.13 -9.69
C TYR A 262 -6.28 2.00 -10.68
N LEU A 263 -7.32 1.31 -11.18
CA LEU A 263 -7.17 0.27 -12.19
C LEU A 263 -6.55 0.81 -13.48
N GLU A 264 -6.95 2.00 -13.93
CA GLU A 264 -6.36 2.62 -15.12
C GLU A 264 -4.88 2.98 -14.92
N LEU A 265 -4.49 3.48 -13.74
CA LEU A 265 -3.07 3.72 -13.43
C LEU A 265 -2.24 2.44 -13.50
N LEU A 266 -2.72 1.36 -12.88
CA LEU A 266 -1.99 0.08 -12.88
C LEU A 266 -1.88 -0.50 -14.30
N LYS A 267 -2.95 -0.40 -15.11
CA LYS A 267 -2.93 -0.81 -16.52
C LYS A 267 -1.93 0.00 -17.35
N ARG A 268 -1.80 1.30 -17.09
CA ARG A 268 -0.77 2.14 -17.73
C ARG A 268 0.63 1.69 -17.35
N PHE A 269 0.87 1.39 -16.07
CA PHE A 269 2.14 0.84 -15.62
C PHE A 269 2.48 -0.50 -16.32
N ASP A 270 1.51 -1.37 -16.54
CA ASP A 270 1.73 -2.63 -17.28
C ASP A 270 2.08 -2.44 -18.74
N ARG A 271 1.61 -1.36 -19.38
CA ARG A 271 1.83 -1.10 -20.81
C ARG A 271 3.01 -0.19 -21.09
N ILE A 272 3.55 0.49 -20.08
CA ILE A 272 4.50 1.61 -20.27
C ILE A 272 5.78 1.21 -21.03
N PHE A 273 6.23 -0.03 -20.87
CA PHE A 273 7.44 -0.55 -21.53
C PHE A 273 7.18 -1.26 -22.86
N GLY A 274 5.92 -1.33 -23.31
CA GLY A 274 5.53 -1.93 -24.58
C GLY A 274 4.88 -3.32 -24.44
N GLU A 275 4.22 -3.74 -25.51
CA GLU A 275 3.59 -5.07 -25.58
C GLU A 275 4.67 -6.16 -25.61
N GLY A 276 4.45 -7.24 -24.84
CA GLY A 276 5.37 -8.39 -24.76
C GLY A 276 6.43 -8.29 -23.66
N GLU A 277 6.53 -7.17 -22.96
CA GLU A 277 7.33 -7.06 -21.74
C GLU A 277 6.63 -7.77 -20.56
N PRO A 278 7.39 -8.33 -19.60
CA PRO A 278 6.80 -8.87 -18.39
C PRO A 278 6.10 -7.75 -17.59
N PRO A 279 5.07 -8.07 -16.78
CA PRO A 279 4.38 -7.09 -15.95
C PRO A 279 5.35 -6.20 -15.18
N THR A 280 5.02 -4.90 -15.09
CA THR A 280 5.92 -3.92 -14.48
C THR A 280 5.96 -4.12 -12.96
N PRO A 281 7.14 -4.30 -12.33
CA PRO A 281 7.20 -4.35 -10.89
C PRO A 281 6.88 -2.96 -10.33
N TYR A 282 6.09 -2.87 -9.27
CA TYR A 282 5.77 -1.58 -8.65
C TYR A 282 5.61 -1.70 -7.15
N ILE A 283 5.78 -0.57 -6.49
CA ILE A 283 5.32 -0.34 -5.12
C ILE A 283 4.17 0.67 -5.19
N ALA A 284 3.05 0.31 -4.58
CA ALA A 284 1.90 1.18 -4.37
C ALA A 284 1.75 1.41 -2.86
N ALA A 285 1.81 2.66 -2.43
CA ALA A 285 1.94 3.03 -1.02
C ALA A 285 0.95 4.13 -0.63
N TRP A 286 0.02 3.81 0.29
CA TRP A 286 -0.95 4.79 0.81
C TRP A 286 -0.39 5.56 1.99
N HIS A 287 -0.11 6.83 1.76
CA HIS A 287 0.32 7.77 2.77
C HIS A 287 -0.89 8.38 3.47
N GLN A 288 -1.00 8.10 4.77
CA GLN A 288 -2.08 8.57 5.63
C GLN A 288 -1.50 9.33 6.82
N ALA A 289 -2.25 10.28 7.34
CA ALA A 289 -1.87 11.04 8.51
C ALA A 289 -1.76 10.13 9.75
N PRO A 290 -0.79 10.33 10.66
CA PRO A 290 -0.73 9.63 11.94
C PRO A 290 -1.91 9.95 12.85
N PHE A 291 -2.38 8.97 13.61
CA PHE A 291 -3.54 9.07 14.51
C PHE A 291 -3.20 9.71 15.87
N GLY A 292 -1.96 10.13 16.10
CA GLY A 292 -1.55 11.06 17.16
C GLY A 292 -1.55 10.50 18.59
N LYS A 293 -1.65 9.17 18.78
CA LYS A 293 -1.70 8.55 20.12
C LYS A 293 -0.40 8.67 20.90
N GLY A 294 0.74 8.77 20.23
CA GLY A 294 2.05 8.96 20.87
C GLY A 294 2.30 10.39 21.33
N GLY A 295 1.40 11.32 21.00
CA GLY A 295 1.53 12.74 21.33
C GLY A 295 2.54 13.51 20.47
N GLU A 296 3.23 12.84 19.54
CA GLU A 296 4.19 13.46 18.62
C GLU A 296 3.49 14.31 17.56
N VAL A 297 2.34 13.83 17.07
CA VAL A 297 1.53 14.50 16.04
C VAL A 297 0.27 15.06 16.68
N SER A 298 0.12 16.40 16.69
CA SER A 298 -1.07 17.05 17.20
C SER A 298 -2.25 16.87 16.23
N ARG A 299 -3.46 17.19 16.71
CA ARG A 299 -4.64 17.22 15.84
C ARG A 299 -4.48 18.24 14.70
N ALA A 300 -3.84 19.39 14.96
CA ALA A 300 -3.60 20.40 13.94
C ALA A 300 -2.64 19.87 12.87
N ASP A 301 -1.57 19.18 13.27
CA ASP A 301 -0.62 18.57 12.32
C ASP A 301 -1.30 17.51 11.45
N ARG A 302 -2.16 16.68 12.05
CA ARG A 302 -2.98 15.71 11.32
C ARG A 302 -3.86 16.39 10.26
N GLU A 303 -4.48 17.52 10.62
CA GLU A 303 -5.32 18.31 9.72
C GLU A 303 -4.53 19.03 8.61
N GLU A 304 -3.19 19.07 8.67
CA GLU A 304 -2.35 19.58 7.57
C GLU A 304 -1.93 18.49 6.57
N PHE A 305 -2.04 17.21 6.92
CA PHE A 305 -1.67 16.11 6.02
C PHE A 305 -2.76 15.85 4.96
N ALA A 306 -2.35 15.25 3.84
CA ALA A 306 -3.25 14.79 2.78
C ALA A 306 -3.03 13.31 2.50
N LEU A 307 -4.11 12.53 2.51
CA LEU A 307 -4.14 11.18 1.98
C LEU A 307 -3.69 11.19 0.52
N HIS A 308 -2.77 10.31 0.18
CA HIS A 308 -2.37 10.07 -1.21
C HIS A 308 -1.78 8.69 -1.39
N LEU A 309 -1.81 8.22 -2.63
CA LEU A 309 -1.07 7.06 -3.08
C LEU A 309 0.21 7.53 -3.77
N GLU A 310 1.35 6.94 -3.42
CA GLU A 310 2.56 6.95 -4.26
C GLU A 310 2.67 5.60 -4.97
N LEU A 311 2.66 5.61 -6.31
CA LEU A 311 2.84 4.43 -7.16
C LEU A 311 4.13 4.60 -7.97
N PHE A 312 5.09 3.72 -7.81
CA PHE A 312 6.36 3.82 -8.55
C PHE A 312 6.94 2.47 -8.94
N THR A 313 7.76 2.48 -9.99
CA THR A 313 8.51 1.30 -10.44
C THR A 313 10.01 1.54 -10.34
N ILE A 314 10.74 0.47 -10.06
CA ILE A 314 12.20 0.45 -10.19
C ILE A 314 12.64 0.21 -11.63
N ARG A 315 11.75 -0.12 -12.57
CA ARG A 315 12.14 -0.36 -13.97
C ARG A 315 12.29 0.98 -14.69
N ARG A 316 13.42 1.19 -15.39
CA ARG A 316 13.68 2.43 -16.17
C ARG A 316 13.40 2.28 -17.66
N THR A 317 13.64 1.08 -18.20
CA THR A 317 13.35 0.69 -19.58
C THR A 317 13.23 -0.83 -19.63
N SER A 318 12.84 -1.40 -20.78
CA SER A 318 12.80 -2.85 -21.01
C SER A 318 14.11 -3.51 -20.53
N GLY A 319 13.97 -4.50 -19.65
CA GLY A 319 15.08 -5.26 -19.06
C GLY A 319 16.06 -4.50 -18.18
N LYS A 320 15.86 -3.21 -17.85
CA LYS A 320 16.79 -2.44 -17.01
C LYS A 320 16.11 -1.86 -15.76
N LEU A 321 16.68 -2.17 -14.60
CA LEU A 321 16.25 -1.68 -13.29
C LEU A 321 17.12 -0.50 -12.83
N LYS A 322 16.50 0.40 -12.07
CA LYS A 322 17.14 1.37 -11.18
C LYS A 322 17.47 0.65 -9.88
N PHE A 323 18.73 0.73 -9.48
CA PHE A 323 19.20 0.26 -8.19
C PHE A 323 19.48 1.49 -7.33
N LEU A 324 18.98 1.49 -6.10
CA LEU A 324 19.42 2.46 -5.10
C LEU A 324 20.85 2.10 -4.72
N ALA A 325 21.81 2.91 -5.17
CA ALA A 325 23.23 2.65 -4.98
C ALA A 325 23.79 3.62 -3.91
N GLY A 326 25.06 4.00 -4.00
CA GLY A 326 25.71 4.81 -2.97
C GLY A 326 25.05 6.18 -2.72
N SER A 327 24.57 6.86 -3.75
CA SER A 327 23.93 8.18 -3.60
C SER A 327 22.59 8.06 -2.87
N GLU A 328 21.73 7.15 -3.33
CA GLU A 328 20.40 6.96 -2.76
C GLU A 328 20.45 6.28 -1.40
N SER A 329 21.16 5.16 -1.28
CA SER A 329 21.19 4.37 -0.04
C SER A 329 22.13 4.94 1.02
N GLY A 330 23.20 5.63 0.62
CA GLY A 330 24.20 6.18 1.54
C GLY A 330 23.95 7.64 1.93
N MET A 331 23.44 8.46 1.01
CA MET A 331 23.28 9.91 1.21
C MET A 331 21.83 10.38 1.09
N ASN A 332 20.89 9.50 0.73
CA ASN A 332 19.49 9.84 0.48
C ASN A 332 19.30 10.93 -0.60
N VAL A 333 20.21 10.98 -1.59
CA VAL A 333 20.13 11.87 -2.75
C VAL A 333 19.75 11.05 -3.97
N PHE A 334 18.51 11.24 -4.43
CA PHE A 334 17.96 10.53 -5.60
C PHE A 334 18.41 11.17 -6.91
N ILE A 335 18.88 10.31 -7.83
CA ILE A 335 19.21 10.70 -9.20
C ILE A 335 18.18 10.08 -10.13
N ASN A 336 17.45 10.93 -10.87
CA ASN A 336 16.44 10.48 -11.81
C ASN A 336 16.86 10.81 -13.25
N ASP A 337 17.01 9.77 -14.06
CA ASP A 337 17.41 9.89 -15.48
C ASP A 337 16.21 10.14 -16.41
N VAL A 338 14.98 10.11 -15.88
CA VAL A 338 13.75 10.34 -16.64
C VAL A 338 13.13 11.67 -16.18
N PRO A 339 13.01 12.68 -17.07
CA PRO A 339 12.30 13.90 -16.75
C PRO A 339 10.83 13.61 -16.39
N PRO A 340 10.29 14.18 -15.30
CA PRO A 340 8.90 13.99 -14.88
C PRO A 340 7.85 14.25 -15.98
N GLU A 341 8.06 15.27 -16.80
CA GLU A 341 7.17 15.64 -17.90
C GLU A 341 7.13 14.54 -18.97
N ALA A 342 8.29 13.98 -19.32
CA ALA A 342 8.41 12.89 -20.28
C ALA A 342 7.82 11.59 -19.72
N ALA A 343 7.97 11.33 -18.42
CA ALA A 343 7.33 10.19 -17.76
C ALA A 343 5.81 10.30 -17.82
N ALA A 344 5.26 11.50 -17.55
CA ALA A 344 3.82 11.75 -17.60
C ALA A 344 3.27 11.61 -19.03
N GLU A 345 3.97 12.16 -20.02
CA GLU A 345 3.63 12.00 -21.44
C GLU A 345 3.59 10.52 -21.82
N ARG A 346 4.62 9.76 -21.46
CA ARG A 346 4.69 8.32 -21.76
C ARG A 346 3.55 7.54 -21.11
N LEU A 347 3.19 7.86 -19.86
CA LEU A 347 2.04 7.23 -19.17
C LEU A 347 0.69 7.58 -19.83
N ARG A 348 0.56 8.75 -20.47
CA ARG A 348 -0.64 9.13 -21.24
C ARG A 348 -0.72 8.38 -22.58
N GLU A 349 0.40 8.16 -23.25
CA GLU A 349 0.43 7.42 -24.53
C GLU A 349 -0.09 5.98 -24.42
N VAL A 350 0.07 5.36 -23.26
CA VAL A 350 -0.30 3.95 -23.02
C VAL A 350 -1.65 3.77 -22.32
N ALA A 351 -2.47 4.82 -22.30
CA ALA A 351 -3.83 4.80 -21.77
C ALA A 351 -4.67 3.66 -22.36
N SER A 352 -5.65 3.16 -21.59
CA SER A 352 -6.68 2.28 -22.14
C SER A 352 -7.46 3.00 -23.23
N LYS A 353 -7.76 2.27 -24.31
CA LYS A 353 -8.53 2.77 -25.46
C LYS A 353 -10.02 2.67 -25.24
#